data_AF-A0A483ZBH1-F1
#
_entry.id   AF-A0A483ZBH1-F1
#
_cell.length_a   1.000
_cell.length_b   1.000
_cell.length_c   1.000
_cell.angle_alpha   90.00
_cell.angle_beta   90.00
_cell.angle_gamma   90.00
#
_symmetry.space_group_name_H-M   'P 1'
#
loop_
_entity.id
_entity.type
_entity.pdbx_description
1 polymer ?
#
loop_
_entity_poly.entity_id
_entity_poly.type
_entity_poly.pdbx_seq_one_letter_code
_entity_poly.pdbx_strand_id
1 'polypeptide(L)'
;MALLEKIKRHCLSKKVIDAHTDQQVGYDTLTPKIITDDSVKPYFDALDFAFTKQDVKNIAITGPYGAGKSTVILSYLQSRLKKDFITVSLADFSLSGKSDKNLLDNSEIEMSILQQILYKENKDKLPDSRIDRIQNRNKKHVTSLFFTVLSVVAPLILLTTVVFPRKILSLFSLENGVLNTIINAYPERLIISIILSIISLFFIVRVASKA
;
A
#
# COMPACT_ATOMS: atom_id res chain seq x y z
N MET A 1 -46.89 -5.14 3.51
CA MET A 1 -47.05 -4.23 2.34
C MET A 1 -46.48 -2.83 2.57
N ALA A 2 -46.60 -2.23 3.77
CA ALA A 2 -46.14 -0.86 4.04
C ALA A 2 -44.62 -0.61 3.93
N LEU A 3 -43.78 -1.59 4.27
CA LEU A 3 -42.31 -1.45 4.15
C LEU A 3 -41.83 -1.39 2.70
N LEU A 4 -42.43 -2.20 1.82
CA LEU A 4 -42.07 -2.23 0.41
C LEU A 4 -42.41 -0.90 -0.27
N GLU A 5 -43.55 -0.30 0.08
CA GLU A 5 -43.91 1.04 -0.36
C GLU A 5 -42.94 2.11 0.12
N LYS A 6 -42.48 2.01 1.38
CA LYS A 6 -41.56 2.99 1.97
C LYS A 6 -40.19 2.94 1.28
N ILE A 7 -39.71 1.74 0.94
CA ILE A 7 -38.48 1.52 0.18
C ILE A 7 -38.62 2.01 -1.27
N LYS A 8 -39.77 1.75 -1.91
CA LYS A 8 -40.05 2.19 -3.28
C LYS A 8 -40.13 3.71 -3.37
N ARG A 9 -40.75 4.37 -2.39
CA ARG A 9 -40.76 5.84 -2.24
C ARG A 9 -39.37 6.42 -2.05
N HIS A 10 -38.51 5.77 -1.25
CA HIS A 10 -37.13 6.23 -1.08
C HIS A 10 -36.29 6.08 -2.35
N CYS A 11 -36.47 4.99 -3.12
CA CYS A 11 -35.81 4.82 -4.41
C CYS A 11 -36.31 5.81 -5.47
N LEU A 12 -37.62 6.09 -5.51
CA LEU A 12 -38.20 7.10 -6.40
C LEU A 12 -37.73 8.51 -6.04
N SER A 13 -37.69 8.86 -4.75
CA SER A 13 -37.17 10.14 -4.28
C SER A 13 -35.68 10.31 -4.62
N LYS A 14 -34.87 9.26 -4.45
CA LYS A 14 -33.45 9.29 -4.85
C LYS A 14 -33.28 9.47 -6.37
N LYS A 15 -34.09 8.78 -7.17
CA LYS A 15 -34.05 8.87 -8.64
C LYS A 15 -34.55 10.22 -9.19
N VAL A 16 -35.45 10.90 -8.49
CA VAL A 16 -35.93 12.25 -8.87
C VAL A 16 -34.90 13.33 -8.48
N ILE A 17 -34.15 13.14 -7.40
CA ILE A 17 -33.03 14.03 -7.01
C ILE A 17 -31.88 13.93 -8.03
N ASP A 18 -31.66 12.77 -8.63
CA ASP A 18 -30.64 12.57 -9.67
C ASP A 18 -31.06 13.09 -11.06
N ALA A 19 -32.34 13.46 -11.27
CA ALA A 19 -32.89 13.85 -12.58
C ALA A 19 -33.16 15.35 -12.74
N HIS A 20 -32.86 16.17 -11.72
CA HIS A 20 -32.86 17.63 -11.83
C HIS A 20 -31.42 18.14 -11.63
N THR A 21 -30.67 18.20 -12.72
CA THR A 21 -29.44 19.01 -12.79
C THR A 21 -29.86 20.48 -12.83
N ASP A 22 -30.17 21.01 -11.66
CA ASP A 22 -30.13 22.44 -11.39
C ASP A 22 -28.67 22.87 -11.53
N GLN A 23 -28.41 23.93 -12.31
CA GLN A 23 -27.07 24.52 -12.45
C GLN A 23 -26.68 25.20 -11.13
N GLN A 24 -26.26 24.38 -10.16
CA GLN A 24 -25.46 24.85 -9.04
C GLN A 24 -24.17 25.41 -9.63
N VAL A 25 -23.93 26.72 -9.47
CA VAL A 25 -22.64 27.36 -9.77
C VAL A 25 -21.64 26.80 -8.76
N GLY A 26 -21.13 25.61 -9.06
CA GLY A 26 -20.14 24.92 -8.27
C GLY A 26 -18.77 25.51 -8.55
N TYR A 27 -18.00 25.75 -7.49
CA TYR A 27 -16.60 26.12 -7.62
C TYR A 27 -15.85 24.99 -8.34
N ASP A 28 -15.07 25.38 -9.35
CA ASP A 28 -14.24 24.43 -10.07
C ASP A 28 -12.79 24.45 -9.56
N THR A 29 -12.25 23.28 -9.27
CA THR A 29 -10.86 23.17 -8.83
C THR A 29 -9.92 23.40 -10.01
N LEU A 30 -8.90 24.23 -9.82
CA LEU A 30 -7.85 24.48 -10.83
C LEU A 30 -6.86 23.30 -10.97
N THR A 31 -7.18 22.14 -10.41
CA THR A 31 -6.41 20.92 -10.61
C THR A 31 -6.61 20.41 -12.03
N PRO A 32 -5.60 19.76 -12.62
CA PRO A 32 -5.75 19.13 -13.93
C PRO A 32 -6.92 18.17 -13.93
N LYS A 33 -7.87 18.38 -14.85
CA LYS A 33 -9.01 17.50 -15.05
C LYS A 33 -8.73 16.49 -16.13
N ILE A 34 -9.34 15.32 -16.00
CA ILE A 34 -9.35 14.31 -17.05
C ILE A 34 -10.52 14.67 -17.97
N ILE A 35 -10.23 15.10 -19.18
CA ILE A 35 -11.22 15.51 -20.18
C ILE A 35 -11.15 14.54 -21.35
N THR A 36 -12.30 14.01 -21.75
CA THR A 36 -12.46 13.10 -22.90
C THR A 36 -13.42 13.69 -23.94
N ASP A 37 -13.73 14.98 -23.81
CA ASP A 37 -14.63 15.69 -24.70
C ASP A 37 -13.97 15.97 -26.07
N ASP A 38 -14.79 16.28 -27.07
CA ASP A 38 -14.34 16.58 -28.43
C ASP A 38 -13.37 17.78 -28.49
N SER A 39 -13.38 18.66 -27.48
CA SER A 39 -12.46 19.78 -27.35
C SER A 39 -10.97 19.39 -27.26
N VAL A 40 -10.64 18.18 -26.79
CA VAL A 40 -9.23 17.73 -26.68
C VAL A 40 -8.74 16.92 -27.88
N LYS A 41 -9.64 16.53 -28.80
CA LYS A 41 -9.31 15.70 -29.97
C LYS A 41 -8.13 16.21 -30.79
N PRO A 42 -8.04 17.51 -31.17
CA PRO A 42 -6.92 17.99 -31.97
C PRO A 42 -5.55 17.78 -31.31
N TYR A 43 -5.49 17.87 -29.98
CA TYR A 43 -4.26 17.60 -29.23
C TYR A 43 -3.94 16.11 -29.18
N PHE A 44 -4.96 15.26 -29.05
CA PHE A 44 -4.78 13.81 -29.03
C PHE A 44 -4.32 13.30 -30.39
N ASP A 45 -4.88 13.81 -31.48
CA ASP A 45 -4.49 13.44 -32.84
C ASP A 45 -3.03 13.82 -33.13
N ALA A 46 -2.60 15.01 -32.66
CA ALA A 46 -1.21 15.44 -32.77
C ALA A 46 -0.24 14.55 -31.97
N LEU A 47 -0.64 14.14 -30.76
CA LEU A 47 0.14 13.20 -29.95
C LEU A 47 0.16 11.80 -30.55
N ASP A 48 -0.99 11.29 -31.02
CA ASP A 48 -1.10 9.99 -31.70
C ASP A 48 -0.19 9.95 -32.95
N PHE A 49 -0.14 11.05 -33.71
CA PHE A 49 0.81 11.21 -34.81
C PHE A 49 2.26 11.17 -34.32
N ALA A 50 2.60 11.92 -33.27
CA ALA A 50 3.95 11.96 -32.71
C ALA A 50 4.41 10.59 -32.19
N PHE A 51 3.55 9.83 -31.50
CA PHE A 51 3.86 8.48 -31.01
C PHE A 51 3.97 7.42 -32.11
N THR A 52 3.40 7.67 -33.29
CA THR A 52 3.57 6.77 -34.45
C THR A 52 4.97 6.88 -35.07
N LYS A 53 5.71 7.96 -34.79
CA LYS A 53 7.03 8.25 -35.35
C LYS A 53 8.15 7.78 -34.41
N GLN A 54 8.93 6.78 -34.83
CA GLN A 54 9.98 6.18 -33.98
C GLN A 54 11.17 7.12 -33.71
N ASP A 55 11.40 8.08 -34.60
CA ASP A 55 12.43 9.13 -34.51
C ASP A 55 12.05 10.25 -33.53
N VAL A 56 10.76 10.42 -33.22
CA VAL A 56 10.29 11.38 -32.22
C VAL A 56 10.52 10.81 -30.83
N LYS A 57 11.53 11.36 -30.13
CA LYS A 57 11.85 11.00 -28.74
C LYS A 57 11.42 12.06 -27.71
N ASN A 58 11.33 13.32 -28.14
CA ASN A 58 11.08 14.46 -27.28
C ASN A 58 9.88 15.24 -27.79
N ILE A 59 8.87 15.42 -26.94
CA ILE A 59 7.67 16.20 -27.25
C ILE A 59 7.61 17.36 -26.27
N ALA A 60 7.62 18.59 -26.77
CA ALA A 60 7.46 19.79 -25.98
C ALA A 60 6.02 20.32 -26.14
N ILE A 61 5.33 20.54 -25.01
CA ILE A 61 4.00 21.17 -24.99
C ILE A 61 4.13 22.54 -24.35
N THR A 62 3.93 23.58 -25.15
CA THR A 62 4.11 24.97 -24.74
C THR A 62 2.78 25.70 -24.63
N GLY A 63 2.73 26.74 -23.80
CA GLY A 63 1.56 27.58 -23.62
C GLY A 63 1.61 28.36 -22.31
N PRO A 64 0.80 29.41 -22.14
CA PRO A 64 0.80 30.23 -20.95
C PRO A 64 0.43 29.43 -19.68
N TYR A 65 0.73 29.99 -18.51
CA TYR A 65 0.26 29.42 -17.24
C TYR A 65 -1.27 29.32 -17.24
N GLY A 66 -1.82 28.21 -16.75
CA GLY A 66 -3.26 27.96 -16.78
C GLY A 66 -3.85 27.53 -18.14
N ALA A 67 -3.06 27.39 -19.21
CA ALA A 67 -3.55 26.96 -20.53
C ALA A 67 -4.00 25.49 -20.62
N GLY A 68 -4.01 24.74 -19.51
CA GLY A 68 -4.43 23.34 -19.50
C GLY A 68 -3.37 22.33 -19.99
N LYS A 69 -2.08 22.70 -20.05
CA LYS A 69 -1.00 21.79 -20.49
C LYS A 69 -1.01 20.45 -19.73
N SER A 70 -1.03 20.51 -18.40
CA SER A 70 -1.09 19.31 -17.54
C SER A 70 -2.38 18.52 -17.72
N THR A 71 -3.51 19.21 -17.93
CA THR A 71 -4.83 18.62 -18.22
C THR A 71 -4.79 17.78 -19.50
N VAL A 72 -4.24 18.35 -20.60
CA VAL A 72 -4.12 17.64 -21.89
C VAL A 72 -3.20 16.43 -21.77
N ILE A 73 -2.02 16.59 -21.15
CA ILE A 73 -1.06 15.49 -20.95
C ILE A 73 -1.69 14.35 -20.16
N LEU A 74 -2.26 14.65 -18.98
CA LEU A 74 -2.83 13.63 -18.11
C LEU A 74 -4.03 12.95 -18.75
N SER A 75 -4.88 13.69 -19.46
CA SER A 75 -6.02 13.13 -20.18
C SER A 75 -5.57 12.15 -21.27
N TYR A 76 -4.55 12.53 -22.06
CA TYR A 76 -4.00 11.67 -23.10
C TYR A 76 -3.39 10.38 -22.54
N LEU A 77 -2.51 10.52 -21.53
CA LEU A 77 -1.82 9.40 -20.89
C LEU A 77 -2.82 8.39 -20.30
N GLN A 78 -3.88 8.86 -19.64
CA GLN A 78 -4.89 7.96 -19.08
C GLN A 78 -5.77 7.30 -20.13
N SER A 79 -6.14 8.03 -21.19
CA SER A 79 -7.01 7.52 -22.27
C SER A 79 -6.31 6.49 -23.15
N ARG A 80 -5.06 6.75 -23.56
CA ARG A 80 -4.33 5.93 -24.53
C ARG A 80 -3.32 4.96 -23.89
N LEU A 81 -2.55 5.42 -22.90
CA LEU A 81 -1.38 4.68 -22.37
C LEU A 81 -1.64 3.96 -21.03
N LYS A 82 -2.79 4.21 -20.39
CA LYS A 82 -3.27 3.55 -19.16
C LYS A 82 -2.27 3.54 -17.99
N LYS A 83 -1.38 2.55 -17.92
CA LYS A 83 -0.40 2.36 -16.82
C LYS A 83 1.04 2.47 -17.29
N ASP A 84 1.28 2.59 -18.60
CA ASP A 84 2.61 2.52 -19.19
C ASP A 84 3.25 3.92 -19.27
N PHE A 85 3.20 4.66 -18.17
CA PHE A 85 3.80 5.98 -18.06
C PHE A 85 4.17 6.33 -16.62
N ILE A 86 5.18 7.18 -16.51
CA ILE A 86 5.61 7.81 -15.28
C ILE A 86 5.49 9.32 -15.47
N THR A 87 4.84 9.98 -14.52
CA THR A 87 4.70 11.43 -14.51
C THR A 87 5.63 11.99 -13.45
N VAL A 88 6.52 12.88 -13.85
CA VAL A 88 7.41 13.61 -12.96
C VAL A 88 7.00 15.07 -13.03
N SER A 89 6.75 15.69 -11.88
CA SER A 89 6.39 17.10 -11.76
C SER A 89 7.46 17.84 -10.98
N LEU A 90 7.99 18.89 -11.58
CA LEU A 90 9.00 19.78 -11.00
C LEU A 90 8.37 21.17 -10.98
N ALA A 91 7.54 21.45 -9.96
CA ALA A 91 6.63 22.59 -10.01
C ALA A 91 7.33 23.95 -9.83
N ASP A 92 8.41 24.02 -9.07
CA ASP A 92 9.33 25.17 -9.03
C ASP A 92 10.55 24.81 -8.17
N PHE A 93 11.68 24.44 -8.77
CA PHE A 93 12.95 24.23 -8.05
C PHE A 93 13.91 25.40 -8.28
N SER A 94 13.38 26.62 -8.32
CA SER A 94 14.23 27.81 -8.34
C SER A 94 13.53 28.99 -7.69
N LEU A 95 13.39 29.03 -6.36
CA LEU A 95 13.34 30.34 -5.66
C LEU A 95 13.52 30.29 -4.13
N SER A 96 14.24 29.32 -3.54
CA SER A 96 14.81 29.57 -2.20
C SER A 96 16.15 30.24 -2.38
N GLY A 97 16.16 31.57 -2.28
CA GLY A 97 17.36 32.40 -2.38
C GLY A 97 18.39 32.01 -1.32
N LYS A 98 19.31 31.12 -1.68
CA LYS A 98 20.62 31.01 -1.04
C LYS A 98 21.68 30.93 -2.11
N SER A 99 22.37 32.05 -2.22
CA SER A 99 23.58 32.29 -2.97
C SER A 99 24.72 31.42 -2.46
N ASP A 100 24.70 30.10 -2.72
CA ASP A 100 25.89 29.26 -2.71
C ASP A 100 25.75 28.20 -3.81
N LYS A 101 26.46 28.50 -4.90
CA LYS A 101 26.18 28.04 -6.25
C LYS A 101 26.90 26.72 -6.58
N ASN A 102 26.12 25.75 -7.06
CA ASN A 102 26.35 24.91 -8.25
C ASN A 102 26.39 23.38 -8.08
N LEU A 103 26.39 22.80 -6.87
CA LEU A 103 26.48 21.33 -6.74
C LEU A 103 25.41 20.67 -5.84
N LEU A 104 24.81 21.40 -4.89
CA LEU A 104 23.81 20.84 -3.97
C LEU A 104 22.42 20.74 -4.61
N ASP A 105 22.07 21.65 -5.52
CA ASP A 105 20.73 21.76 -6.13
C ASP A 105 20.42 20.63 -7.13
N ASN A 106 21.40 20.24 -7.97
CA ASN A 106 21.22 19.16 -8.94
C ASN A 106 21.01 17.81 -8.28
N SER A 107 21.70 17.54 -7.16
CA SER A 107 21.53 16.28 -6.41
C SER A 107 20.15 16.19 -5.77
N GLU A 108 19.58 17.32 -5.31
CA GLU A 108 18.23 17.37 -4.77
C GLU A 108 17.18 17.16 -5.86
N ILE A 109 17.36 17.79 -7.02
CA ILE A 109 16.51 17.58 -8.19
C ILE A 109 16.59 16.12 -8.65
N GLU A 110 17.78 15.55 -8.80
CA GLU A 110 17.99 14.15 -9.17
C GLU A 110 17.30 13.21 -8.18
N MET A 111 17.51 13.44 -6.88
CA MET A 111 16.85 12.67 -5.83
C MET A 111 15.32 12.80 -5.92
N SER A 112 14.79 13.99 -6.18
CA SER A 112 13.35 14.23 -6.31
C SER A 112 12.76 13.50 -7.52
N ILE A 113 13.49 13.43 -8.64
CA ILE A 113 13.08 12.70 -9.84
C ILE A 113 13.12 11.20 -9.58
N LEU A 114 14.21 10.70 -8.99
CA LEU A 114 14.38 9.29 -8.63
C LEU A 114 13.27 8.83 -7.67
N GLN A 115 12.94 9.63 -6.66
CA GLN A 115 11.85 9.36 -5.75
C GLN A 115 10.50 9.26 -6.47
N GLN A 116 10.17 10.23 -7.33
CA GLN A 116 8.91 10.22 -8.09
C GLN A 116 8.79 9.00 -9.01
N ILE A 117 9.89 8.59 -9.66
CA ILE A 117 9.95 7.38 -10.50
C ILE A 117 9.76 6.12 -9.64
N LEU A 118 10.53 5.99 -8.57
CA LEU A 118 10.58 4.77 -7.76
C LEU A 118 9.31 4.59 -6.91
N TYR A 119 8.65 5.67 -6.49
CA TYR A 119 7.37 5.64 -5.77
C TYR A 119 6.19 5.18 -6.61
N LYS A 120 6.31 5.14 -7.94
CA LYS A 120 5.30 4.53 -8.80
C LYS A 120 5.06 3.05 -8.46
N GLU A 121 6.10 2.35 -8.01
CA GLU A 121 6.06 0.93 -7.69
C GLU A 121 6.00 0.65 -6.18
N ASN A 122 5.43 -0.49 -5.81
CA ASN A 122 5.37 -0.93 -4.41
C ASN A 122 6.75 -1.33 -3.89
N LYS A 123 6.99 -1.09 -2.59
CA LYS A 123 8.24 -1.47 -1.89
C LYS A 123 8.60 -2.95 -2.10
N ASP A 124 7.61 -3.84 -2.09
CA ASP A 124 7.81 -5.29 -2.21
C ASP A 124 8.45 -5.71 -3.55
N LYS A 125 8.24 -4.94 -4.62
CA LYS A 125 8.84 -5.21 -5.93
C LYS A 125 10.27 -4.68 -6.05
N LEU A 126 10.65 -3.70 -5.25
CA LEU A 126 11.94 -3.01 -5.31
C LEU A 126 12.59 -2.92 -3.92
N PRO A 127 12.86 -4.07 -3.26
CA PRO A 127 13.39 -4.10 -1.89
C PRO A 127 14.77 -3.45 -1.79
N ASP A 128 15.60 -3.58 -2.82
CA ASP A 128 16.98 -3.08 -2.85
C ASP A 128 17.09 -1.61 -3.25
N SER A 129 15.97 -0.92 -3.50
CA SER A 129 15.98 0.47 -3.96
C SER A 129 16.51 1.47 -2.92
N ARG A 130 16.61 1.09 -1.64
CA ARG A 130 17.07 1.92 -0.49
C ARG A 130 16.33 3.26 -0.29
N ILE A 131 15.34 3.57 -1.10
CA ILE A 131 14.45 4.72 -0.89
C ILE A 131 13.38 4.31 0.10
N ASP A 132 13.24 5.10 1.16
CA ASP A 132 12.22 4.84 2.16
C ASP A 132 10.82 5.05 1.58
N ARG A 133 9.92 4.12 1.86
CA ARG A 133 8.56 4.09 1.28
C ARG A 133 7.58 3.81 2.38
N ILE A 134 6.46 4.52 2.36
CA ILE A 134 5.34 4.25 3.25
C ILE A 134 4.88 2.81 3.02
N GLN A 135 4.97 1.99 4.07
CA GLN A 135 4.51 0.62 4.00
C GLN A 135 2.98 0.59 3.99
N ASN A 136 2.41 -0.08 2.99
CA ASN A 136 0.97 -0.31 2.95
C ASN A 136 0.60 -1.35 4.01
N ARG A 137 0.18 -0.88 5.19
CA ARG A 137 -0.30 -1.73 6.29
C ARG A 137 -1.67 -2.32 5.98
N ASN A 138 -1.70 -3.29 5.09
CA ASN A 138 -2.92 -4.03 4.73
C ASN A 138 -3.25 -5.09 5.81
N LYS A 139 -4.52 -5.52 5.89
CA LYS A 139 -4.99 -6.61 6.75
C LYS A 139 -4.11 -7.85 6.63
N LYS A 140 -3.65 -8.18 5.41
CA LYS A 140 -2.72 -9.29 5.15
C LYS A 140 -1.39 -9.17 5.91
N HIS A 141 -0.85 -7.95 6.00
CA HIS A 141 0.39 -7.68 6.73
C HIS A 141 0.16 -7.88 8.24
N VAL A 142 -0.95 -7.37 8.77
CA VAL A 142 -1.33 -7.55 10.19
C VAL A 142 -1.53 -9.03 10.54
N THR A 143 -2.24 -9.80 9.69
CA THR A 143 -2.42 -11.24 9.92
C THR A 143 -1.09 -11.99 9.82
N SER A 144 -0.20 -11.61 8.89
CA SER A 144 1.13 -12.21 8.78
C SER A 144 1.95 -11.98 10.05
N LEU A 145 1.95 -10.75 10.58
CA LEU A 145 2.62 -10.41 11.83
C LEU A 145 2.07 -11.22 13.02
N PHE A 146 0.75 -11.37 13.10
CA PHE A 146 0.11 -12.21 14.12
C PHE A 146 0.60 -13.66 14.05
N PHE A 147 0.60 -14.28 12.86
CA PHE A 147 1.08 -15.65 12.70
C PHE A 147 2.57 -15.80 13.01
N THR A 148 3.41 -14.80 12.68
CA THR A 148 4.84 -14.84 13.06
C THR A 148 5.04 -14.80 14.57
N VAL A 149 4.28 -13.99 15.30
CA VAL A 149 4.35 -13.95 16.77
C VAL A 149 3.81 -15.25 17.38
N LEU A 150 2.67 -15.74 16.89
CA LEU A 150 2.07 -16.98 17.36
C LEU A 150 3.03 -18.18 17.19
N SER A 151 3.77 -18.21 16.08
CA SER A 151 4.75 -19.26 15.79
C SER A 151 5.90 -19.33 16.80
N VAL A 152 6.23 -18.22 17.49
CA VAL A 152 7.26 -18.17 18.54
C VAL A 152 6.66 -18.45 19.92
N VAL A 153 5.47 -17.89 20.19
CA VAL A 153 4.81 -18.00 21.49
C VAL A 153 4.27 -19.41 21.74
N ALA A 154 3.71 -20.08 20.73
CA ALA A 154 3.15 -21.42 20.88
C ALA A 154 4.13 -22.47 21.43
N PRO A 155 5.35 -22.65 20.88
CA PRO A 155 6.31 -23.61 21.43
C PRO A 155 6.83 -23.21 22.81
N LEU A 156 6.93 -21.91 23.12
CA LEU A 156 7.31 -21.41 24.45
C LEU A 156 6.27 -21.78 25.52
N ILE A 157 4.97 -21.61 25.22
CA ILE A 157 3.88 -22.01 26.12
C ILE A 157 3.85 -23.53 26.30
N LEU A 158 4.09 -24.29 25.22
CA LEU A 158 4.13 -25.75 25.32
C LEU A 158 5.32 -26.22 26.17
N LEU A 159 6.50 -25.58 26.01
CA LEU A 159 7.69 -25.84 26.80
C LEU A 159 7.43 -25.60 28.30
N THR A 160 6.83 -24.47 28.67
CA THR A 160 6.52 -24.18 30.08
C THR A 160 5.55 -25.19 30.68
N THR A 161 4.54 -25.62 29.91
CA THR A 161 3.58 -26.67 30.28
C THR A 161 4.26 -28.01 30.57
N VAL A 162 5.23 -28.41 29.74
CA VAL A 162 5.98 -29.66 29.92
C VAL A 162 6.95 -29.59 31.11
N VAL A 163 7.58 -28.44 31.35
CA VAL A 163 8.56 -28.26 32.44
C VAL A 163 7.87 -28.17 33.81
N PHE A 164 6.76 -27.43 33.92
CA PHE A 164 6.05 -27.18 35.19
C PHE A 164 4.57 -27.65 35.19
N PRO A 165 4.29 -28.94 34.98
CA PRO A 165 2.92 -29.43 34.86
C PRO A 165 2.12 -29.22 36.15
N ARG A 166 2.74 -29.39 37.34
CA ARG A 166 2.05 -29.22 38.63
C ARG A 166 1.46 -27.83 38.79
N LYS A 167 2.22 -26.78 38.47
CA LYS A 167 1.77 -25.39 38.61
C LYS A 167 0.77 -24.98 37.53
N ILE A 168 0.91 -25.51 36.32
CA ILE A 168 0.06 -25.14 35.20
C ILE A 168 -1.26 -25.91 35.24
N LEU A 169 -1.22 -27.22 35.47
CA LEU A 169 -2.42 -28.05 35.54
C LEU A 169 -3.28 -27.71 36.77
N SER A 170 -2.68 -27.22 37.87
CA SER A 170 -3.45 -26.71 39.02
C SER A 170 -4.24 -25.43 38.71
N LEU A 171 -3.87 -24.67 37.67
CA LEU A 171 -4.66 -23.51 37.21
C LEU A 171 -5.90 -23.92 36.42
N PHE A 172 -5.95 -25.15 35.91
CA PHE A 172 -7.05 -25.68 35.08
C PHE A 172 -7.99 -26.62 35.85
N SER A 173 -7.83 -26.76 37.18
CA SER A 173 -8.67 -27.62 38.04
C SER A 173 -8.84 -29.05 37.50
N LEU A 174 -7.78 -29.64 36.94
CA LEU A 174 -7.83 -30.98 36.33
C LEU A 174 -7.89 -32.10 37.40
N GLU A 175 -8.52 -33.21 37.03
CA GLU A 175 -8.70 -34.40 37.85
C GLU A 175 -7.37 -35.02 38.32
N ASN A 176 -7.28 -35.32 39.62
CA ASN A 176 -6.04 -35.75 40.30
C ASN A 176 -5.44 -37.06 39.74
N GLY A 177 -6.25 -37.93 39.13
CA GLY A 177 -5.78 -39.17 38.52
C GLY A 177 -4.89 -38.94 37.29
N VAL A 178 -5.24 -37.97 36.45
CA VAL A 178 -4.46 -37.59 35.25
C VAL A 178 -3.21 -36.80 35.64
N LEU A 179 -3.27 -36.02 36.72
CA LEU A 179 -2.11 -35.30 37.24
C LEU A 179 -0.99 -36.26 37.65
N ASN A 180 -1.34 -37.32 38.38
CA ASN A 180 -0.36 -38.25 38.94
C ASN A 180 0.33 -39.10 37.86
N THR A 181 -0.38 -39.50 36.80
CA THR A 181 0.21 -40.21 35.66
C THR A 181 1.19 -39.33 34.88
N ILE A 182 0.85 -38.07 34.61
CA ILE A 182 1.72 -37.12 33.91
C ILE A 182 2.96 -36.73 34.76
N ILE A 183 2.78 -36.61 36.07
CA ILE A 183 3.89 -36.27 36.99
C ILE A 183 4.90 -37.42 37.09
N ASN A 184 4.44 -38.67 37.09
CA ASN A 184 5.29 -39.86 37.25
C ASN A 184 6.09 -40.23 35.99
N ALA A 185 5.68 -39.76 34.80
CA ALA A 185 6.41 -39.94 33.54
C ALA A 185 7.59 -38.95 33.37
N TYR A 186 8.50 -38.91 34.35
CA TYR A 186 9.64 -37.98 34.37
C TYR A 186 10.62 -38.11 33.18
N PRO A 187 11.09 -39.32 32.77
CA PRO A 187 12.10 -39.43 31.72
C PRO A 187 11.59 -39.02 30.34
N GLU A 188 10.34 -39.37 30.00
CA GLU A 188 9.73 -38.99 28.72
C GLU A 188 9.58 -37.48 28.58
N ARG A 189 9.24 -36.80 29.68
CA ARG A 189 9.10 -35.33 29.70
C ARG A 189 10.42 -34.59 29.48
N LEU A 190 11.54 -35.13 29.96
CA LEU A 190 12.85 -34.53 29.69
C LEU A 190 13.24 -34.63 28.22
N ILE A 191 12.93 -35.75 27.55
CA ILE A 191 13.19 -35.90 26.12
C ILE A 191 12.32 -34.91 25.32
N ILE A 192 11.03 -34.80 25.68
CA ILE A 192 10.09 -33.88 25.02
C ILE A 192 10.52 -32.41 25.22
N SER A 193 11.01 -32.03 26.41
CA SER A 193 11.44 -30.65 26.67
C SER A 193 12.70 -30.24 25.89
N ILE A 194 13.65 -31.15 25.69
CA ILE A 194 14.84 -30.92 24.86
C ILE A 194 14.42 -30.69 23.40
N ILE A 195 13.54 -31.53 22.87
CA ILE A 195 13.02 -31.40 21.49
C ILE A 195 12.29 -30.06 21.32
N LEU A 196 11.44 -29.68 22.27
CA LEU A 196 10.72 -28.40 22.27
C LEU A 196 11.63 -27.19 22.37
N SER A 197 12.72 -27.28 23.12
CA SER A 197 13.72 -26.23 23.20
C SER A 197 14.39 -25.98 21.85
N ILE A 198 14.76 -27.04 21.13
CA ILE A 198 15.33 -26.95 19.78
C ILE A 198 14.32 -26.36 18.79
N ILE A 199 13.05 -26.79 18.86
CA ILE A 199 11.96 -26.27 18.01
C ILE A 199 11.73 -24.77 18.28
N SER A 200 11.68 -24.36 19.56
CA SER A 200 11.53 -22.95 19.94
C SER A 200 12.68 -22.10 19.40
N LEU A 201 13.92 -22.59 19.53
CA LEU A 201 15.11 -21.92 18.99
C LEU A 201 15.04 -21.77 17.47
N PHE A 202 14.62 -22.80 16.74
CA PHE A 202 14.44 -22.74 15.29
C PHE A 202 13.43 -21.66 14.87
N PHE A 203 12.28 -21.56 15.56
CA PHE A 203 11.28 -20.54 15.25
C PHE A 203 11.78 -19.12 15.56
N ILE A 204 12.56 -18.93 16.63
CA ILE A 204 13.19 -17.65 16.96
C ILE A 204 14.15 -17.23 15.85
N VAL A 205 15.06 -18.11 15.42
CA VAL A 205 16.02 -17.84 14.34
C VAL A 205 15.31 -17.52 13.03
N ARG A 206 14.26 -18.28 12.68
CA ARG A 206 13.47 -18.06 11.48
C ARG A 206 12.78 -16.69 11.47
N VAL A 207 12.30 -16.22 12.62
CA VAL A 207 11.71 -14.88 12.73
C VAL A 207 12.79 -13.80 12.65
N ALA A 208 13.93 -13.98 13.33
CA ALA A 208 15.05 -13.03 13.28
C ALA A 208 15.63 -12.86 11.87
N SER A 209 15.68 -13.93 11.06
CA SER A 209 16.16 -13.87 9.68
C SER A 209 15.20 -13.13 8.72
N LYS A 210 13.94 -12.94 9.09
CA LYS A 210 12.94 -12.26 8.26
C LYS A 210 12.78 -10.78 8.61
N ALA A 211 13.29 -10.37 9.77
CA ALA A 211 13.30 -8.99 10.22
C ALA A 211 14.44 -8.22 9.55
#